data_AF-A0A0F9EEZ8-F1
#
_entry.id   AF-A0A0F9EEZ8-F1
#
_cell.length_a   1.000
_cell.length_b   1.000
_cell.length_c   1.000
_cell.angle_alpha   90.00
_cell.angle_beta   90.00
_cell.angle_gamma   90.00
#
_symmetry.space_group_name_H-M   'P 1'
#
loop_
_entity.id
_entity.type
_entity.pdbx_description
1 polymer ?
#
loop_
_entity_poly.entity_id
_entity_poly.type
_entity_poly.pdbx_seq_one_letter_code
_entity_poly.pdbx_strand_id
1 'polypeptide(L)'
;MDIHPAPYNCNDYVRKLHGRSVQIVLGENLNKPSEFVICWTPGGKAIGGSGIGIKLAEREGITVYNLAKCDDLLKVHKRFLSGEKDEQQ
;
A
#
# COMPACT_ATOMS: atom_id res chain seq x y z
N MET A 1 15.71 4.68 -9.20
CA MET A 1 14.30 5.16 -9.14
C MET A 1 13.45 4.02 -9.70
N ASP A 2 13.51 2.86 -9.03
CA ASP A 2 13.33 1.56 -9.73
C ASP A 2 11.89 1.02 -9.63
N ILE A 3 11.03 1.74 -8.89
CA ILE A 3 9.63 1.35 -8.67
C ILE A 3 8.72 1.79 -9.82
N HIS A 4 9.08 2.87 -10.52
CA HIS A 4 8.30 3.38 -11.66
C HIS A 4 8.97 2.98 -12.99
N PRO A 5 8.23 2.41 -13.96
CA PRO A 5 8.82 1.88 -15.19
C PRO A 5 9.36 2.95 -16.16
N ALA A 6 8.89 4.19 -16.07
CA ALA A 6 9.33 5.28 -16.95
C ALA A 6 9.34 6.64 -16.24
N PRO A 7 10.20 6.84 -15.22
CA PRO A 7 10.14 8.02 -14.35
C PRO A 7 10.52 9.33 -15.08
N TYR A 8 11.31 9.24 -16.14
CA TYR A 8 11.73 10.38 -16.96
C TYR A 8 10.62 10.91 -17.87
N ASN A 9 9.55 10.13 -18.07
CA ASN A 9 8.37 10.54 -18.84
C ASN A 9 7.31 11.24 -17.97
N CYS A 10 7.54 11.35 -16.67
CA CYS A 10 6.63 11.99 -15.74
C CYS A 10 6.93 13.49 -15.64
N ASN A 11 5.92 14.34 -15.86
CA ASN A 11 6.04 15.75 -15.53
C ASN A 11 6.14 15.99 -14.01
N ASP A 12 6.49 17.21 -13.61
CA ASP A 12 6.72 17.54 -12.20
C ASP A 12 5.51 17.31 -11.30
N TYR A 13 4.30 17.53 -11.81
CA TYR A 13 3.07 17.26 -11.07
C TYR A 13 2.94 15.77 -10.74
N VAL A 14 3.12 14.89 -11.73
CA VAL A 14 3.07 13.43 -11.53
C VAL A 14 4.15 12.95 -10.56
N ARG A 15 5.37 13.52 -10.65
CA ARG A 15 6.47 13.19 -9.72
C ARG A 15 6.13 13.58 -8.29
N LYS A 16 5.47 14.73 -8.06
CA LYS A 16 4.97 15.13 -6.74
C LYS A 16 3.91 14.18 -6.21
N LEU A 17 2.99 13.71 -7.06
CA LEU A 17 1.99 12.70 -6.67
C LEU A 17 2.65 11.38 -6.25
N HIS A 18 3.74 10.97 -6.92
CA HIS A 18 4.52 9.81 -6.50
C HIS A 18 5.16 10.05 -5.13
N GLY A 19 5.76 11.23 -4.90
CA GLY A 19 6.31 11.62 -3.60
C GLY A 19 5.28 11.54 -2.47
N ARG A 20 4.06 12.05 -2.70
CA ARG A 20 2.95 11.91 -1.75
C ARG A 20 2.64 10.43 -1.46
N SER A 21 2.59 9.57 -2.47
CA SER A 21 2.35 8.13 -2.26
C SER A 21 3.45 7.47 -1.41
N VAL A 22 4.71 7.91 -1.54
CA VAL A 22 5.81 7.47 -0.67
C VAL A 22 5.57 7.93 0.78
N GLN A 23 5.17 9.18 0.98
CA GLN A 23 4.87 9.73 2.31
C GLN A 23 3.67 9.07 2.98
N ILE A 24 2.66 8.63 2.22
CA ILE A 24 1.53 7.84 2.77
C ILE A 24 2.04 6.53 3.40
N VAL A 25 3.04 5.90 2.80
CA VAL A 25 3.58 4.61 3.26
C VAL A 25 4.60 4.79 4.39
N LEU A 26 5.51 5.76 4.27
CA LEU A 26 6.68 5.92 5.16
C LEU A 26 6.57 7.09 6.15
N GLY A 27 5.44 7.79 6.16
CA GLY A 27 5.25 9.02 6.93
C GLY A 27 5.84 10.25 6.23
N GLU A 28 5.53 11.43 6.76
CA GLU A 28 5.91 12.73 6.17
C GLU A 28 7.42 12.85 5.91
N ASN A 29 8.23 12.39 6.87
CA ASN A 29 9.69 12.43 6.86
C ASN A 29 10.34 11.11 6.43
N LEU A 30 9.56 10.17 5.90
CA LEU A 30 10.01 8.86 5.42
C LEU A 30 10.67 7.94 6.47
N ASN A 31 10.41 8.20 7.76
CA ASN A 31 11.02 7.50 8.89
C ASN A 31 10.00 6.84 9.83
N LYS A 32 8.71 6.85 9.45
CA LYS A 32 7.62 6.28 10.22
C LYS A 32 6.77 5.38 9.31
N PRO A 33 7.27 4.18 8.97
CA PRO A 33 6.56 3.25 8.11
C PRO A 33 5.20 2.88 8.71
N SER A 34 4.21 2.72 7.82
CA SER A 34 2.91 2.16 8.17
C SER A 34 3.07 0.73 8.65
N GLU A 35 2.27 0.31 9.64
CA GLU A 35 2.28 -1.07 10.13
C GLU A 35 1.79 -2.06 9.05
N PHE A 36 0.80 -1.64 8.28
CA PHE A 36 0.28 -2.35 7.11
C PHE A 36 -0.42 -1.38 6.16
N VAL A 37 -0.68 -1.83 4.93
CA VAL A 37 -1.43 -1.09 3.91
C VAL A 37 -2.67 -1.89 3.53
N ILE A 38 -3.84 -1.25 3.55
CA ILE A 38 -5.05 -1.80 2.93
C ILE A 38 -5.33 -1.01 1.66
N CYS A 39 -5.58 -1.73 0.56
CA CYS A 39 -5.92 -1.12 -0.72
C CYS A 39 -6.95 -1.94 -1.47
N TRP A 40 -7.49 -1.36 -2.53
CA TRP A 40 -8.25 -2.09 -3.55
C TRP A 40 -7.74 -1.66 -4.92
N THR A 41 -7.40 -2.63 -5.77
CA THR A 41 -6.98 -2.35 -7.14
C THR A 41 -7.69 -3.28 -8.11
N PRO A 42 -8.06 -2.83 -9.32
CA PRO A 42 -8.63 -3.69 -10.35
C PRO A 42 -7.77 -4.94 -10.59
N GLY A 43 -8.38 -6.12 -10.45
CA GLY A 43 -7.71 -7.41 -10.63
C GLY A 43 -6.58 -7.72 -9.62
N GLY A 44 -6.48 -6.99 -8.51
CA GLY A 44 -5.46 -7.21 -7.48
C GLY A 44 -4.04 -6.83 -7.90
N LYS A 45 -3.88 -6.00 -8.95
CA LYS A 45 -2.58 -5.62 -9.51
C LYS A 45 -2.13 -4.23 -9.03
N ALA A 46 -0.87 -4.13 -8.62
CA ALA A 46 -0.22 -2.87 -8.25
C ALA A 46 0.16 -2.05 -9.51
N ILE A 47 -0.84 -1.41 -10.14
CA ILE A 47 -0.67 -0.60 -11.36
C ILE A 47 -1.09 0.86 -11.15
N GLY A 48 -0.62 1.75 -12.04
CA GLY A 48 -0.88 3.19 -11.98
C GLY A 48 -0.16 3.91 -10.83
N GLY A 49 -0.57 5.14 -10.53
CA GLY A 49 0.08 6.00 -9.53
C GLY A 49 0.05 5.43 -8.11
N SER A 50 -1.04 4.75 -7.72
CA SER A 50 -1.15 4.06 -6.43
C SER A 50 -0.26 2.82 -6.36
N GLY A 51 0.02 2.19 -7.50
CA GLY A 51 0.92 1.04 -7.60
C GLY A 51 2.33 1.32 -7.09
N ILE A 52 2.79 2.57 -7.12
CA ILE A 52 4.09 2.94 -6.55
C ILE A 52 4.10 2.77 -5.03
N GLY A 53 3.07 3.25 -4.34
CA GLY A 53 2.95 3.11 -2.89
C GLY A 53 2.84 1.65 -2.47
N ILE A 54 2.02 0.87 -3.20
CA ILE A 54 1.86 -0.57 -2.95
C ILE A 54 3.18 -1.32 -3.11
N LYS A 55 3.89 -1.12 -4.24
CA LYS A 55 5.19 -1.76 -4.48
C LYS A 55 6.26 -1.33 -3.49
N LEU A 56 6.23 -0.06 -3.06
CA LEU A 56 7.12 0.44 -2.02
C LEU A 56 6.86 -0.30 -0.70
N ALA A 57 5.60 -0.42 -0.28
CA ALA A 57 5.24 -1.14 0.93
C ALA A 57 5.73 -2.60 0.88
N GLU A 58 5.48 -3.31 -0.22
CA GLU A 58 5.96 -4.67 -0.45
C GLU A 58 7.51 -4.76 -0.37
N ARG A 59 8.23 -3.79 -0.96
CA ARG A 59 9.70 -3.72 -0.92
C ARG A 59 10.24 -3.54 0.49
N GLU A 60 9.61 -2.69 1.30
CA GLU A 60 10.00 -2.43 2.69
C GLU A 60 9.52 -3.52 3.67
N GLY A 61 8.92 -4.60 3.17
CA GLY A 61 8.40 -5.69 3.99
C GLY A 61 7.12 -5.35 4.76
N ILE A 62 6.44 -4.26 4.39
CA ILE A 62 5.17 -3.86 4.98
C ILE A 62 4.06 -4.73 4.42
N THR A 63 3.20 -5.27 5.30
CA THR A 63 2.09 -6.13 4.88
C THR A 63 1.08 -5.35 4.06
N VAL A 64 0.75 -5.84 2.87
CA VAL A 64 -0.28 -5.25 2.00
C VAL A 64 -1.47 -6.21 1.89
N TYR A 65 -2.65 -5.74 2.29
CA TYR A 65 -3.93 -6.39 2.02
C TYR A 65 -4.59 -5.73 0.81
N ASN A 66 -4.76 -6.48 -0.27
CA ASN A 66 -5.46 -5.99 -1.44
C ASN A 66 -6.87 -6.59 -1.50
N LEU A 67 -7.89 -5.80 -1.15
CA LEU A 67 -9.28 -6.24 -1.01
C LEU A 67 -9.91 -6.75 -2.31
N ALA A 68 -9.27 -6.55 -3.46
CA ALA A 68 -9.68 -7.20 -4.71
C ALA A 68 -9.37 -8.71 -4.72
N LYS A 69 -8.50 -9.19 -3.83
CA LYS A 69 -8.22 -10.61 -3.61
C LYS A 69 -9.11 -11.11 -2.48
N CYS A 70 -9.90 -12.15 -2.74
CA CYS A 70 -10.80 -12.73 -1.73
C CYS A 70 -10.08 -13.12 -0.45
N ASP A 71 -8.86 -13.68 -0.55
CA ASP A 71 -8.08 -14.10 0.62
C ASP A 71 -7.73 -12.93 1.53
N ASP A 72 -7.33 -11.79 0.96
CA ASP A 72 -6.97 -10.61 1.75
C ASP A 72 -8.20 -9.95 2.36
N LEU A 73 -9.32 -9.94 1.62
CA LEU A 73 -10.61 -9.49 2.15
C LEU A 73 -11.03 -10.34 3.37
N LEU A 74 -10.91 -11.67 3.27
CA LEU A 74 -11.22 -12.58 4.37
C LEU A 74 -10.29 -12.38 5.57
N LYS A 75 -8.98 -12.19 5.34
CA LYS A 75 -8.02 -11.87 6.41
C LYS A 75 -8.39 -10.58 7.12
N VAL A 76 -8.68 -9.52 6.38
CA VAL A 76 -9.07 -8.21 6.95
C VAL A 76 -10.37 -8.34 7.74
N HIS A 77 -11.37 -9.05 7.19
CA HIS A 77 -12.63 -9.27 7.89
C HIS A 77 -12.41 -10.00 9.22
N LYS A 78 -11.69 -11.13 9.20
CA LYS A 78 -11.41 -11.92 10.41
C LYS A 78 -10.59 -11.18 11.46
N ARG A 79 -9.61 -10.39 11.01
CA ARG A 79 -8.67 -9.74 11.94
C ARG A 79 -9.21 -8.45 12.53
N PHE A 80 -10.06 -7.71 11.79
CA PHE A 80 -10.40 -6.34 12.17
C PHE A 80 -11.91 -6.07 12.26
N LEU A 81 -12.77 -6.92 11.70
CA LEU A 81 -14.21 -6.63 11.56
C LEU A 81 -15.12 -7.68 12.20
N SER A 82 -14.70 -8.94 12.32
CA SER A 82 -15.42 -9.90 13.16
C SER A 82 -15.20 -9.48 14.61
N GLY A 83 -16.27 -9.03 15.27
CA GLY A 83 -16.27 -8.61 16.68
C GLY A 83 -15.98 -9.72 17.69
N GLU A 84 -15.26 -10.78 17.27
CA GLU A 84 -14.57 -11.69 18.16
C GLU A 84 -13.44 -10.89 18.79
N LYS A 85 -13.69 -10.35 20.00
CA LYS A 85 -12.62 -9.77 20.81
C LYS A 85 -11.56 -10.85 20.96
N ASP A 86 -10.33 -10.56 20.57
CA ASP A 86 -9.16 -11.36 20.93
C ASP A 86 -9.07 -11.35 22.47
N GLU A 87 -9.75 -12.31 23.10
CA GLU A 87 -9.69 -12.59 24.53
C GLU A 87 -8.45 -13.46 24.77
N GLN A 88 -7.27 -12.90 24.54
CA GLN A 88 -5.97 -13.51 24.86
C GLN A 88 -4.96 -12.37 25.08
N GLN A 89 -4.21 -12.24 26.18
CA GLN A 89 -4.21 -12.73 27.55
C GLN A 89 -3.28 -11.78 28.32
#